data_AF-A0A945VI90-F1
#
_entry.id   AF-A0A945VI90-F1
#
_cell.length_a   1.000
_cell.length_b   1.000
_cell.length_c   1.000
_cell.angle_alpha   90.00
_cell.angle_beta   90.00
_cell.angle_gamma   90.00
#
_symmetry.space_group_name_H-M   'P 1'
#
loop_
_entity.id
_entity.type
_entity.pdbx_description
1 polymer ?
#
loop_
_entity_poly.entity_id
_entity_poly.type
_entity_poly.pdbx_seq_one_letter_code
_entity_poly.pdbx_strand_id
1 'polypeptide(L)'
;MNRYEFEDLISDYLEGKMTFKKIKEFESFLESNEESRTLVNNVRNSITDLNRLDKVVASTSFNEKLLSKLKNKKPININDDKNLYGFSPRDALIFSTLCLAIIFFSYSLIDFENDYSPSLSESANIIDDKPQNFKSSKLR
;
A
#
# COMPACT_ATOMS: atom_id res chain seq x y z
N MET A 1 6.75 19.39 19.96
CA MET A 1 6.56 19.30 18.50
C MET A 1 7.87 19.40 17.72
N ASN A 2 8.02 18.60 16.66
CA ASN A 2 9.12 18.72 15.68
C ASN A 2 8.68 19.56 14.45
N ARG A 3 9.62 19.93 13.57
CA ARG A 3 9.33 20.78 12.40
C ARG A 3 8.25 20.21 11.46
N TYR A 4 8.25 18.91 11.19
CA TYR A 4 7.29 18.30 10.27
C TYR A 4 5.89 18.22 10.89
N GLU A 5 5.81 17.85 12.16
CA GLU A 5 4.54 17.88 12.92
C GLU A 5 3.99 19.31 13.00
N PHE A 6 4.86 20.31 13.11
CA PHE A 6 4.46 21.72 13.03
C PHE A 6 3.87 22.10 11.67
N GLU A 7 4.59 21.80 10.59
CA GLU A 7 4.16 22.16 9.23
C GLU A 7 2.82 21.52 8.85
N ASP A 8 2.59 20.27 9.28
CA ASP A 8 1.32 19.56 9.07
C ASP A 8 0.14 20.24 9.79
N LEU A 9 0.39 20.82 10.96
CA LEU A 9 -0.63 21.46 11.80
C LEU A 9 -0.92 22.92 11.41
N ILE A 10 -0.18 23.54 10.48
CA ILE A 10 -0.38 24.95 10.10
C ILE A 10 -1.80 25.20 9.58
N SER A 11 -2.31 24.32 8.72
CA SER A 11 -3.65 24.45 8.15
C SER A 11 -4.71 24.36 9.24
N ASP A 12 -4.63 23.34 10.10
CA ASP A 12 -5.57 23.16 11.20
C ASP A 12 -5.52 24.31 12.21
N TYR A 13 -4.34 24.88 12.46
CA TYR A 13 -4.17 26.06 13.31
C TYR A 13 -4.87 27.29 12.71
N LEU A 14 -4.60 27.59 11.43
CA LEU A 14 -5.16 28.75 10.75
C LEU A 14 -6.68 28.64 10.52
N GLU A 15 -7.19 27.42 10.37
CA GLU A 15 -8.62 27.14 10.22
C GLU A 15 -9.35 26.94 11.56
N GLY A 16 -8.65 27.00 12.69
CA GLY A 16 -9.25 26.85 14.03
C GLY A 16 -9.76 25.44 14.34
N LYS A 17 -9.21 24.41 13.70
CA LYS A 17 -9.60 23.00 13.85
C LYS A 17 -8.84 22.26 14.95
N MET A 18 -7.83 22.90 15.55
CA MET A 18 -7.00 22.29 16.60
C MET A 18 -7.68 22.28 17.97
N THR A 19 -7.35 21.25 18.78
CA THR A 19 -7.75 21.22 20.20
C THR A 19 -6.93 22.21 21.03
N PHE A 20 -7.51 22.74 22.11
CA PHE A 20 -6.86 23.74 22.98
C PHE A 20 -5.47 23.31 23.48
N LYS A 21 -5.32 22.03 23.88
CA LYS A 21 -4.03 21.48 24.31
C LYS A 21 -2.97 21.57 23.20
N LYS A 22 -3.36 21.26 21.96
CA LYS A 22 -2.46 21.29 20.80
C LYS A 22 -2.16 22.71 20.35
N ILE A 23 -3.11 23.65 20.46
CA ILE A 23 -2.86 25.08 20.22
C ILE A 23 -1.75 25.59 21.15
N LYS A 24 -1.81 25.26 22.45
CA LYS A 24 -0.78 25.69 23.40
C LYS A 24 0.61 25.13 23.07
N GLU A 25 0.69 23.85 22.65
CA GLU A 25 1.95 23.26 22.20
C GLU A 25 2.48 23.97 20.93
N PHE A 26 1.57 24.28 20.01
CA PHE A 26 1.89 24.95 18.75
C PHE A 26 2.40 26.38 18.97
N GLU A 27 1.72 27.17 19.80
CA GLU A 27 2.12 28.54 20.13
C GLU A 27 3.44 28.58 20.91
N SER A 28 3.65 27.65 21.85
CA SER A 28 4.93 27.54 22.55
C SER A 28 6.08 27.24 21.58
N PHE A 29 5.84 26.44 20.54
CA PHE A 29 6.83 26.20 19.48
C PHE A 29 7.09 27.45 18.64
N LEU A 30 6.04 28.21 18.29
CA LEU A 30 6.16 29.50 17.58
C LEU A 30 6.97 30.55 18.35
N GLU A 31 6.85 30.60 19.68
CA GLU A 31 7.64 31.49 20.52
C GLU A 31 9.13 31.11 20.53
N SER A 32 9.42 29.81 20.46
CA SER A 32 10.79 29.29 20.47
C SER A 32 11.50 29.34 19.11
N ASN A 33 10.75 29.50 18.00
CA ASN A 33 11.30 29.43 16.65
C ASN A 33 10.74 30.54 15.73
N GLU A 34 11.58 31.52 15.43
CA GLU A 34 11.24 32.65 14.56
C GLU A 34 10.96 32.25 13.11
N GLU A 35 11.65 31.23 12.57
CA GLU A 35 11.41 30.73 11.21
C GLU A 35 10.01 30.14 11.10
N SER A 36 9.59 29.36 12.10
CA SER A 36 8.25 28.78 12.19
C SER A 36 7.16 29.85 12.24
N ARG A 37 7.38 30.92 13.01
CA ARG A 37 6.48 32.07 13.05
C ARG A 37 6.41 32.79 11.71
N THR A 38 7.53 32.96 11.03
CA THR A 38 7.59 33.57 9.70
C THR A 38 6.80 32.73 8.69
N LEU A 39 6.92 31.40 8.73
CA LEU A 39 6.17 30.49 7.87
C LEU A 39 4.66 30.65 8.05
N VAL A 40 4.16 30.62 9.29
CA VAL A 40 2.72 30.77 9.57
C VAL A 40 2.20 32.14 9.10
N ASN A 41 2.98 33.20 9.30
CA ASN A 41 2.62 34.54 8.80
C ASN A 41 2.58 34.58 7.27
N ASN A 42 3.52 33.94 6.58
CA ASN A 42 3.52 33.87 5.11
C ASN A 42 2.31 33.13 4.57
N VAL A 43 1.93 32.00 5.18
CA VAL A 43 0.73 31.25 4.80
C VAL A 43 -0.53 32.09 5.07
N ARG A 44 -0.63 32.75 6.23
CA ARG A 44 -1.75 33.64 6.56
C ARG A 44 -1.88 34.80 5.57
N ASN A 45 -0.76 35.42 5.20
CA ASN A 45 -0.74 36.50 4.21
C ASN A 45 -1.17 35.98 2.84
N SER A 46 -0.69 34.80 2.42
CA SER A 46 -1.08 34.18 1.16
C SER A 46 -2.59 33.91 1.09
N ILE A 47 -3.18 33.39 2.17
CA ILE A 47 -4.65 33.20 2.29
C ILE A 47 -5.36 34.55 2.20
N THR A 48 -4.84 35.57 2.88
CA THR A 48 -5.41 36.92 2.86
C THR A 48 -5.38 37.52 1.46
N ASP A 49 -4.26 37.39 0.75
CA ASP A 49 -4.10 37.86 -0.62
C ASP A 49 -5.04 37.13 -1.58
N LEU A 50 -5.15 35.81 -1.47
CA LEU A 50 -6.11 35.01 -2.24
C LEU A 50 -7.56 35.43 -1.99
N ASN A 51 -7.92 35.73 -0.74
CA ASN A 51 -9.26 36.18 -0.36
C ASN A 51 -9.57 37.60 -0.86
N ARG A 52 -8.54 38.40 -1.18
CA ARG A 52 -8.70 39.75 -1.74
C ARG A 52 -8.81 39.77 -3.27
N LEU A 53 -8.53 38.66 -3.93
CA LEU A 53 -8.68 38.57 -5.38
C LEU A 53 -10.15 38.75 -5.77
N ASP A 54 -10.38 39.45 -6.88
CA ASP A 54 -11.72 39.63 -7.41
C ASP A 54 -12.36 38.27 -7.72
N LYS A 55 -13.57 38.08 -7.21
CA LYS A 55 -14.33 36.85 -7.45
C LYS A 55 -14.62 36.72 -8.94
N VAL A 56 -13.96 35.76 -9.60
CA VAL A 56 -14.24 35.42 -10.99
C VAL A 56 -15.56 34.65 -11.07
N VAL A 57 -16.59 35.28 -11.62
CA VAL A 57 -17.88 34.63 -11.86
C VAL A 57 -17.93 34.16 -13.31
N ALA A 58 -18.29 32.90 -13.53
CA ALA A 58 -18.50 32.39 -14.88
C ALA A 58 -19.67 33.11 -15.56
N SER A 59 -19.68 33.17 -16.90
CA SER A 59 -20.82 33.74 -17.62
C SER A 59 -22.10 33.01 -17.23
N THR A 60 -23.24 33.70 -17.18
CA THR A 60 -24.56 33.10 -16.90
C THR A 60 -24.87 31.89 -17.80
N SER A 61 -24.42 31.94 -19.06
CA SER A 61 -24.56 30.86 -20.05
C SER A 61 -23.55 29.71 -19.95
N PHE A 62 -22.63 29.72 -18.97
CA PHE A 62 -21.53 28.75 -18.91
C PHE A 62 -22.03 27.31 -18.84
N ASN A 63 -22.99 27.04 -17.95
CA ASN A 63 -23.55 25.70 -17.77
C ASN A 63 -24.30 25.22 -19.01
N GLU A 64 -25.05 26.11 -19.67
CA GLU A 64 -25.77 25.78 -20.91
C GLU A 64 -24.80 25.43 -22.05
N LYS A 65 -23.73 26.22 -22.20
CA LYS A 65 -22.67 25.97 -23.18
C LYS A 65 -21.86 24.70 -22.88
N LEU A 66 -21.62 24.41 -21.60
CA LEU A 66 -20.96 23.18 -21.18
C LEU A 66 -21.83 21.96 -21.53
N LEU A 67 -23.12 22.02 -21.20
CA LEU A 67 -24.07 20.94 -21.46
C LEU A 67 -24.25 20.70 -22.96
N SER A 68 -24.32 21.75 -23.77
CA SER A 68 -24.44 21.61 -25.23
C SER A 68 -23.18 20.96 -25.84
N LYS A 69 -21.98 21.32 -25.36
CA LYS A 69 -20.73 20.66 -25.77
C LYS A 69 -20.70 19.18 -25.35
N LEU A 70 -21.20 18.86 -24.16
CA LEU A 70 -21.25 17.47 -23.69
C LEU A 70 -22.22 16.62 -24.52
N LYS A 71 -23.42 17.14 -24.81
CA LYS A 71 -24.42 16.46 -25.65
C LYS A 71 -23.93 16.23 -27.08
N ASN A 72 -23.16 17.17 -27.61
CA ASN A 72 -22.64 17.09 -28.99
C ASN A 72 -21.34 16.27 -29.10
N LYS A 73 -20.74 15.87 -27.98
CA LYS A 73 -19.58 14.98 -27.98
C LYS A 73 -20.10 13.56 -28.13
N LYS A 74 -19.84 12.92 -29.28
CA LYS A 74 -20.07 11.48 -29.43
C LYS A 74 -19.37 10.76 -28.27
N PRO A 75 -20.01 9.75 -27.64
CA PRO A 75 -19.29 8.90 -26.72
C PRO A 75 -18.05 8.39 -27.45
N ILE A 76 -16.90 8.44 -26.78
CA ILE A 76 -15.72 7.76 -27.29
C ILE A 76 -16.14 6.30 -27.31
N ASN A 77 -16.46 5.79 -28.51
CA ASN A 77 -16.75 4.38 -28.68
C ASN A 77 -15.40 3.67 -28.58
N ILE A 78 -15.00 3.40 -27.35
CA ILE A 78 -13.96 2.42 -27.07
C ILE A 78 -14.65 1.12 -27.42
N ASN A 79 -14.48 0.65 -28.67
CA ASN A 79 -14.92 -0.68 -29.08
C ASN A 79 -14.10 -1.69 -28.28
N ASP A 80 -14.47 -1.89 -27.01
CA ASP A 80 -13.95 -2.87 -26.08
C ASP A 80 -14.57 -4.26 -26.34
N ASP A 81 -15.47 -4.35 -27.32
CA ASP A 81 -16.29 -5.51 -27.71
C ASP A 81 -15.45 -6.75 -28.10
N LYS A 82 -14.14 -6.61 -28.19
CA LYS A 82 -13.18 -7.66 -28.57
C LYS A 82 -12.16 -8.01 -27.49
N ASN A 83 -12.22 -7.36 -26.32
CA ASN A 83 -11.28 -7.62 -25.22
C ASN A 83 -11.94 -8.53 -24.18
N LEU A 84 -11.38 -9.72 -23.99
CA LEU A 84 -11.88 -10.68 -22.99
C LEU A 84 -11.20 -10.36 -21.65
N TYR A 85 -11.97 -9.94 -20.63
CA TYR A 85 -11.43 -9.54 -19.31
C TYR A 85 -10.34 -8.44 -19.37
N GLY A 86 -10.40 -7.54 -20.36
CA GLY A 86 -9.39 -6.49 -20.54
C GLY A 86 -8.11 -6.95 -21.26
N PHE A 87 -8.01 -8.21 -21.67
CA PHE A 87 -6.94 -8.71 -22.54
C PHE A 87 -7.35 -8.66 -24.02
N SER A 88 -6.40 -8.28 -24.87
CA SER A 88 -6.51 -8.50 -26.31
C SER A 88 -6.56 -10.00 -26.60
N PRO A 89 -7.28 -10.49 -27.64
CA PRO A 89 -7.37 -11.92 -27.95
C PRO A 89 -6.01 -12.64 -28.08
N ARG A 90 -4.98 -11.93 -28.54
CA ARG A 90 -3.62 -12.48 -28.62
C ARG A 90 -2.98 -12.64 -27.25
N ASP A 91 -3.15 -11.65 -26.37
CA ASP A 91 -2.54 -11.64 -25.04
C ASP A 91 -3.20 -12.68 -24.15
N ALA A 92 -4.52 -12.87 -24.28
CA ALA A 92 -5.26 -13.93 -23.60
C ALA A 92 -4.75 -15.32 -23.98
N LEU A 93 -4.44 -15.56 -25.27
CA LEU A 93 -3.87 -16.82 -25.73
C LEU A 93 -2.48 -17.06 -25.14
N ILE A 94 -1.60 -16.05 -25.20
CA ILE A 94 -0.24 -16.16 -24.66
C ILE A 94 -0.29 -16.46 -23.15
N PHE A 95 -1.11 -15.72 -22.40
CA PHE A 95 -1.28 -15.93 -20.96
C PHE A 95 -1.85 -17.31 -20.62
N SER A 96 -2.89 -17.75 -21.34
CA SER A 96 -3.48 -19.08 -21.14
C SER A 96 -2.47 -20.20 -21.40
N THR A 97 -1.63 -20.08 -22.44
CA THR A 97 -0.58 -21.07 -22.73
C THR A 97 0.49 -21.10 -21.64
N LEU A 98 0.87 -19.94 -21.10
CA LEU A 98 1.83 -19.84 -20.01
C LEU A 98 1.29 -20.49 -18.73
N CYS A 99 0.02 -20.25 -18.38
CA CYS A 99 -0.61 -20.91 -17.22
C CYS A 99 -0.61 -22.43 -17.35
N LEU A 100 -0.96 -22.98 -18.51
CA LEU A 100 -0.94 -24.43 -18.75
C LEU A 100 0.47 -25.00 -18.66
N ALA A 101 1.48 -24.31 -19.19
CA ALA A 101 2.88 -24.73 -19.09
C ALA A 101 3.36 -24.78 -17.63
N ILE A 102 3.01 -23.78 -16.81
CA ILE A 102 3.36 -23.75 -15.38
C ILE A 102 2.69 -24.91 -14.64
N ILE A 103 1.41 -25.17 -14.89
CA ILE A 103 0.68 -26.28 -14.27
C ILE A 103 1.32 -27.62 -14.66
N PHE A 104 1.62 -27.82 -15.94
CA PHE A 104 2.29 -29.02 -16.43
C PHE A 104 3.67 -29.22 -15.79
N PHE A 105 4.49 -28.16 -15.73
CA PHE A 105 5.80 -28.22 -15.11
C PHE A 105 5.72 -28.47 -13.61
N SER A 106 4.68 -27.96 -12.94
CA SER A 106 4.43 -28.20 -11.52
C SER A 106 4.11 -29.67 -11.24
N TYR A 107 3.29 -30.31 -12.08
CA TYR A 107 3.09 -31.76 -12.00
C TYR A 107 4.38 -32.54 -12.26
N SER A 108 5.13 -32.16 -13.31
CA SER A 108 6.41 -32.81 -13.63
C SER A 108 7.45 -32.67 -12.51
N LEU A 109 7.45 -31.58 -11.75
CA LEU A 109 8.36 -31.35 -10.63
C LEU A 109 7.97 -32.18 -9.39
N ILE A 110 6.67 -32.31 -9.11
CA ILE A 110 6.16 -33.12 -7.99
C ILE A 110 6.37 -34.60 -8.24
N ASP A 111 6.13 -35.09 -9.45
CA ASP A 111 6.38 -36.49 -9.82
C ASP A 111 7.87 -36.82 -9.79
N PHE A 112 8.73 -35.87 -10.20
CA PHE A 112 10.18 -36.00 -10.08
C PHE A 112 10.64 -36.19 -8.63
N GLU A 113 10.04 -35.49 -7.65
CA GLU A 113 10.43 -35.65 -6.24
C GLU A 113 10.03 -37.03 -5.65
N ASN A 114 8.93 -37.63 -6.14
CA ASN A 114 8.49 -38.96 -5.69
C ASN A 114 9.39 -40.10 -6.20
N ASP A 115 9.98 -39.98 -7.40
CA ASP A 115 10.85 -41.02 -7.98
C ASP A 115 12.29 -41.03 -7.41
N TYR A 116 12.73 -39.94 -6.76
CA TYR A 116 14.08 -39.82 -6.18
C TYR A 116 14.09 -39.81 -4.63
N SER A 117 13.13 -40.45 -3.97
CA SER A 117 13.29 -40.81 -2.55
C SER A 117 14.28 -41.98 -2.42
N PRO A 118 15.47 -41.82 -1.81
CA PRO A 118 16.39 -42.93 -1.62
C PRO A 118 15.79 -43.88 -0.58
N SER A 119 15.45 -45.09 -1.01
CA SER A 119 15.11 -46.20 -0.12
C SER A 119 16.34 -46.53 0.74
N LEU A 120 16.38 -46.06 1.98
CA LEU A 120 17.23 -46.64 3.03
C LEU A 120 16.54 -47.93 3.52
N SER A 121 16.69 -49.01 2.74
CA SER A 121 16.31 -50.35 3.17
C SER A 121 17.42 -50.93 4.04
N GLU A 122 17.23 -50.76 5.35
CA GLU A 122 17.29 -51.79 6.39
C GLU A 122 18.04 -53.10 6.05
N SER A 123 19.12 -53.37 6.78
CA SER A 123 19.57 -54.74 7.00
C SER A 123 20.17 -54.95 8.40
N ALA A 124 19.39 -55.69 9.20
CA ALA A 124 19.80 -56.77 10.10
C ALA A 124 20.51 -56.44 11.45
N ASN A 125 19.71 -56.48 12.51
CA ASN A 125 19.86 -57.30 13.73
C ASN A 125 21.28 -57.65 14.22
N ILE A 126 21.70 -57.09 15.36
CA ILE A 126 22.28 -57.84 16.51
C ILE A 126 21.83 -57.18 17.82
N ILE A 127 20.87 -57.82 18.48
CA ILE A 127 20.80 -58.20 19.91
C ILE A 127 21.45 -57.26 20.94
N ASP A 128 20.58 -56.55 21.67
CA ASP A 128 20.46 -56.43 23.14
C ASP A 128 21.71 -56.75 24.02
N ASP A 129 22.25 -55.74 24.71
CA ASP A 129 22.57 -55.86 26.14
C ASP A 129 22.64 -54.49 26.86
N LYS A 130 21.57 -54.20 27.61
CA LYS A 130 21.44 -53.53 28.93
C LYS A 130 22.33 -52.32 29.34
N PRO A 131 21.71 -51.25 29.92
CA PRO A 131 22.45 -50.17 30.59
C PRO A 131 22.74 -50.43 32.08
N GLN A 132 23.94 -49.99 32.50
CA GLN A 132 24.36 -49.46 33.81
C GLN A 132 24.60 -50.41 35.01
N ASN A 133 25.86 -50.42 35.47
CA ASN A 133 26.30 -50.90 36.78
C ASN A 133 26.59 -49.70 37.69
N PHE A 134 25.89 -49.59 38.84
CA PHE A 134 26.48 -49.04 40.06
C PHE A 134 25.84 -49.64 41.33
N LYS A 135 26.51 -50.67 41.84
CA LYS A 135 27.07 -50.82 43.20
C LYS A 135 26.21 -50.56 44.48
N SER A 136 26.19 -51.63 45.30
CA SER A 136 26.35 -51.73 46.78
C SER A 136 25.27 -51.11 47.70
N SER A 137 24.85 -51.69 48.83
CA SER A 137 25.21 -52.88 49.62
C SER A 137 24.31 -52.88 50.86
N LYS A 138 23.88 -54.04 51.39
CA LYS A 138 23.82 -54.30 52.85
C LYS A 138 23.26 -55.69 53.22
N LEU A 139 23.95 -56.32 54.18
CA LEU A 139 23.47 -57.29 55.19
C LEU A 139 23.05 -58.66 54.62
N ARG A 140 23.68 -59.79 54.95
CA ARG A 140 24.09 -60.28 56.27
C ARG A 140 25.03 -61.48 56.09
#